data_AF-A0A8T2WFY7-F1
#
_entry.id   AF-A0A8T2WFY7-F1
#
_cell.length_a   1.000
_cell.length_b   1.000
_cell.length_c   1.000
_cell.angle_alpha   90.00
_cell.angle_beta   90.00
_cell.angle_gamma   90.00
#
_symmetry.space_group_name_H-M   'P 1'
#
loop_
_entity.id
_entity.type
_entity.pdbx_description
1 polymer ?
#
loop_
_entity_poly.entity_id
_entity_poly.type
_entity_poly.pdbx_seq_one_letter_code
_entity_poly.pdbx_strand_id
1 'polypeptide(L)'
;MLISCMGWRIGRRTINLASFQVKVGTILQLASRPAPQVAPMSSFSVLVSPTTEPSPGAVQRLLSRMWSRPCDGRSLEVLWRLVLNGIPTADSLPLLQSRQCGCGLAIGPTRIHLYHQCAIVQPTWLAVQQQLCDDFSIPTPGLLQRRHIWMGIRPHPRLHQGIWDIVAIKLLAACESGRKNWFDRVLKLQHATVSAARRRGGGRGRARSSRTTGSIHRPPMAPGPAMIASVSQVVLAEFWSGLTEIASLGVLPPAWLQVVPLNHPFLHPDSTRSHWVVSSYE
;
A
#
# COMPACT_ATOMS: atom_id res chain seq x y z
N MET A 1 39.08 35.36 25.12
CA MET A 1 38.05 35.40 24.06
C MET A 1 36.73 34.95 24.66
N LEU A 2 35.80 35.88 24.89
CA LEU A 2 34.45 35.57 25.35
C LEU A 2 33.59 35.22 24.12
N ILE A 3 33.05 34.01 24.09
CA ILE A 3 32.09 33.61 23.05
C ILE A 3 30.82 34.42 23.30
N SER A 4 30.59 35.45 22.49
CA SER A 4 29.53 36.45 22.68
C SER A 4 28.13 35.96 22.25
N CYS A 5 28.03 34.83 21.55
CA CYS A 5 26.76 34.16 21.29
C CYS A 5 26.97 32.70 20.84
N MET A 6 26.18 31.78 21.40
CA MET A 6 25.97 30.46 20.82
C MET A 6 24.71 30.51 19.95
N GLY A 7 24.78 29.96 18.73
CA GLY A 7 23.68 29.95 17.77
C GLY A 7 23.83 28.82 16.75
N TRP A 8 22.72 28.39 16.17
CA TRP A 8 22.69 27.40 15.10
C TRP A 8 22.86 28.08 13.75
N ARG A 9 23.53 27.44 12.78
CA ARG A 9 23.63 27.97 11.40
C ARG A 9 22.83 27.11 10.43
N ILE A 10 21.99 27.75 9.63
CA ILE A 10 21.34 27.16 8.44
C ILE A 10 21.85 27.93 7.22
N GLY A 11 22.75 27.32 6.45
CA GLY A 11 23.43 28.00 5.34
C GLY A 11 24.21 29.25 5.80
N ARG A 12 23.76 30.44 5.35
CA ARG A 12 24.35 31.74 5.72
C ARG A 12 23.63 32.44 6.88
N ARG A 13 22.52 31.89 7.39
CA ARG A 13 21.74 32.50 8.50
C ARG A 13 22.16 31.91 9.84
N THR A 14 22.36 32.79 10.82
CA THR A 14 22.60 32.43 12.24
C THR A 14 21.29 32.57 13.01
N ILE A 15 20.91 31.52 13.74
CA ILE A 15 19.69 31.44 14.54
C ILE A 15 20.11 31.47 16.01
N ASN A 16 19.58 32.44 16.74
CA ASN A 16 19.80 32.56 18.19
C ASN A 16 19.18 31.35 18.91
N LEU A 17 19.88 30.77 19.89
CA LEU A 17 19.37 29.66 20.69
C LEU A 17 18.04 30.00 21.39
N ALA A 18 17.84 31.25 21.81
CA ALA A 18 16.61 31.68 22.47
C ALA A 18 15.38 31.75 21.55
N SER A 19 15.57 31.78 20.22
CA SER A 19 14.49 31.76 19.22
C SER A 19 14.30 30.38 18.58
N PHE A 20 14.91 29.35 19.15
CA PHE A 20 14.81 27.98 18.65
C PHE A 20 13.40 27.41 18.87
N GLN A 21 12.65 27.29 17.79
CA GLN A 21 11.36 26.59 17.80
C GLN A 21 11.53 25.15 17.33
N VAL A 22 10.61 24.27 17.76
CA VAL A 22 10.54 22.86 17.33
C VAL A 22 10.64 22.74 15.80
N LYS A 23 9.94 23.61 15.05
CA LYS A 23 10.00 23.67 13.58
C LYS A 23 11.42 23.88 13.04
N VAL A 24 12.21 24.76 13.68
CA VAL A 24 13.61 25.03 13.30
C VAL A 24 14.49 23.82 13.64
N GLY A 25 14.29 23.22 14.80
CA GLY A 25 14.98 21.99 15.19
C GLY A 25 14.71 20.83 14.23
N THR A 26 13.45 20.63 13.83
CA THR A 26 13.07 19.62 12.84
C THR A 26 13.74 19.91 11.49
N ILE A 27 13.75 21.16 11.01
CA ILE A 27 14.43 21.52 9.76
C ILE A 27 15.94 21.21 9.84
N LEU A 28 16.61 21.57 10.94
CA LEU A 28 18.03 21.29 11.15
C LEU A 28 18.34 19.79 11.18
N GLN A 29 17.51 19.01 11.88
CA GLN A 29 17.64 17.56 11.97
C GLN A 29 17.34 16.87 10.63
N LEU A 30 16.42 17.41 9.83
CA LEU A 30 16.13 16.89 8.49
C LEU A 30 17.16 17.33 7.45
N ALA A 31 17.74 18.52 7.57
CA ALA A 31 18.78 19.02 6.67
C ALA A 31 20.12 18.29 6.83
N SER A 32 20.36 17.72 8.01
CA SER A 32 21.52 16.86 8.30
C SER A 32 21.30 15.40 7.91
N ARG A 33 20.09 15.03 7.48
CA ARG A 33 19.88 13.73 6.82
C ARG A 33 20.42 13.79 5.39
N PRO A 34 21.05 12.71 4.91
CA PRO A 34 21.39 12.61 3.50
C PRO A 34 20.12 12.87 2.67
N ALA A 35 20.29 13.54 1.53
CA ALA A 35 19.22 13.85 0.60
C ALA A 35 18.30 12.61 0.40
N PRO A 36 16.98 12.80 0.22
CA PRO A 36 16.06 11.68 -0.02
C PRO A 36 16.70 10.74 -1.05
N GLN A 37 16.86 9.48 -0.66
CA GLN A 37 17.70 8.55 -1.40
C GLN A 37 17.19 8.46 -2.85
N VAL A 38 17.98 9.01 -3.78
CA VAL A 38 17.62 9.09 -5.20
C VAL A 38 17.48 7.68 -5.79
N ALA A 39 18.29 6.74 -5.32
CA ALA A 39 18.32 5.37 -5.80
C ALA A 39 16.97 4.62 -5.66
N PRO A 40 16.31 4.56 -4.48
CA PRO A 40 14.97 4.00 -4.36
C PRO A 40 13.93 4.60 -5.31
N MET A 41 13.92 5.92 -5.51
CA MET A 41 12.96 6.59 -6.39
C MET A 41 13.21 6.28 -7.87
N SER A 42 14.47 6.21 -8.28
CA SER A 42 14.85 5.78 -9.64
C SER A 42 14.46 4.32 -9.88
N SER A 43 14.78 3.41 -8.96
CA SER A 43 14.38 2.01 -9.03
C SER A 43 12.86 1.83 -9.04
N PHE A 44 12.12 2.67 -8.30
CA PHE A 44 10.66 2.69 -8.36
C PHE A 44 10.14 3.10 -9.73
N SER A 45 10.71 4.14 -10.34
CA SER A 45 10.30 4.61 -11.68
C SER A 45 10.44 3.51 -12.73
N VAL A 46 11.58 2.79 -12.74
CA VAL A 46 11.82 1.64 -13.63
C VAL A 46 10.83 0.50 -13.35
N LEU A 47 10.53 0.23 -12.07
CA LEU A 47 9.60 -0.83 -11.69
C LEU A 47 8.16 -0.55 -12.14
N VAL A 48 7.78 0.73 -12.19
CA VAL A 48 6.45 1.16 -12.64
C VAL A 48 6.29 0.98 -14.15
N SER A 49 7.31 1.40 -14.91
CA SER A 49 7.32 1.36 -16.37
C SER A 49 8.76 1.13 -16.83
N PRO A 50 9.09 -0.08 -17.32
CA PRO A 50 10.47 -0.40 -17.69
C PRO A 50 10.95 0.39 -18.91
N THR A 51 10.04 1.00 -19.67
CA THR A 51 10.33 1.78 -20.89
C THR A 51 10.46 3.29 -20.64
N THR A 52 10.30 3.74 -19.38
CA THR A 52 10.33 5.17 -19.06
C THR A 52 11.59 5.52 -18.27
N GLU A 53 12.28 6.58 -18.70
CA GLU A 53 13.46 7.10 -18.01
C GLU A 53 13.15 7.38 -16.52
N PRO A 54 13.99 6.90 -15.58
CA PRO A 54 13.77 7.13 -14.16
C PRO A 54 13.87 8.61 -13.83
N SER A 55 12.77 9.19 -13.33
CA SER A 55 12.72 10.60 -12.93
C SER A 55 12.37 10.73 -11.44
N PRO A 56 13.38 10.91 -10.57
CA PRO A 56 13.16 11.17 -9.14
C PRO A 56 12.22 12.37 -8.91
N GLY A 57 12.31 13.40 -9.75
CA GLY A 57 11.42 14.56 -9.68
C GLY A 57 9.96 14.22 -9.99
N ALA A 58 9.68 13.25 -10.85
CA ALA A 58 8.32 12.78 -11.09
C ALA A 58 7.75 12.04 -9.87
N VAL A 59 8.57 11.22 -9.21
CA VAL A 59 8.21 10.54 -7.96
C VAL A 59 8.00 11.52 -6.81
N GLN A 60 8.82 12.58 -6.71
CA GLN A 60 8.62 13.62 -5.70
C GLN A 60 7.31 14.37 -5.92
N ARG A 61 7.00 14.77 -7.16
CA ARG A 61 5.71 15.41 -7.50
C ARG A 61 4.53 14.49 -7.21
N LEU A 62 4.66 13.19 -7.49
CA LEU A 62 3.67 12.19 -7.11
C LEU A 62 3.42 12.19 -5.60
N LEU A 63 4.48 12.06 -4.79
CA LEU A 63 4.35 12.00 -3.34
C LEU A 63 3.73 13.28 -2.79
N SER A 64 4.17 14.46 -3.24
CA SER A 64 3.57 15.74 -2.84
C SER A 64 2.08 15.83 -3.21
N ARG A 65 1.71 15.36 -4.40
CA ARG A 65 0.32 15.36 -4.88
C ARG A 65 -0.57 14.38 -4.10
N MET A 66 -0.09 13.17 -3.86
CA MET A 66 -0.87 12.15 -3.14
C MET A 66 -1.01 12.46 -1.65
N TRP A 67 -0.01 13.12 -1.05
CA TRP A 67 -0.06 13.50 0.37
C TRP A 67 -1.06 14.61 0.67
N SER A 68 -1.49 15.39 -0.32
CA SER A 68 -2.54 16.40 -0.14
C SER A 68 -3.96 15.84 -0.30
N ARG A 69 -4.10 14.53 -0.50
CA ARG A 69 -5.41 13.87 -0.62
C ARG A 69 -5.99 13.56 0.76
N PRO A 70 -7.33 13.55 0.90
CA PRO A 70 -8.00 13.27 2.16
C PRO A 70 -8.02 11.76 2.45
N CYS A 71 -6.83 11.16 2.53
CA CYS A 71 -6.63 9.77 2.88
C CYS A 71 -5.98 9.69 4.27
N ASP A 72 -6.32 8.64 5.01
CA ASP A 72 -5.70 8.38 6.30
C ASP A 72 -4.19 8.08 6.14
N GLY A 73 -3.43 8.36 7.19
CA GLY A 73 -1.98 8.18 7.18
C GLY A 73 -1.56 6.73 6.93
N ARG A 74 -2.36 5.73 7.32
CA ARG A 74 -2.03 4.31 7.10
C ARG A 74 -2.09 3.95 5.62
N SER A 75 -3.11 4.43 4.91
CA SER A 75 -3.23 4.24 3.46
C SER A 75 -2.07 4.91 2.70
N LEU A 76 -1.70 6.13 3.11
CA LEU A 76 -0.58 6.87 2.51
C LEU A 76 0.79 6.22 2.81
N GLU A 77 0.95 5.62 4.00
CA GLU A 77 2.18 4.91 4.38
C GLU A 77 2.48 3.75 3.42
N VAL A 78 1.46 3.03 2.94
CA VAL A 78 1.65 1.93 1.99
C VAL A 78 2.30 2.41 0.70
N LEU A 79 1.83 3.53 0.15
CA LEU A 79 2.43 4.16 -1.02
C LEU A 79 3.89 4.56 -0.75
N TRP A 80 4.18 5.17 0.40
CA TRP A 80 5.54 5.56 0.76
C TRP A 80 6.48 4.38 0.85
N ARG A 81 6.07 3.29 1.52
CA ARG A 81 6.85 2.06 1.61
C ARG A 81 7.04 1.41 0.24
N LEU A 82 6.04 1.51 -0.64
CA LEU A 82 6.14 1.08 -2.03
C LEU A 82 7.19 1.89 -2.80
N VAL A 83 7.22 3.21 -2.67
CA VAL A 83 8.20 4.07 -3.34
C VAL A 83 9.61 3.84 -2.83
N LEU A 84 9.78 3.77 -1.52
CA LEU A 84 11.10 3.67 -0.88
C LEU A 84 11.64 2.24 -0.80
N ASN A 85 10.94 1.27 -1.39
CA ASN A 85 11.23 -0.15 -1.22
C ASN A 85 11.31 -0.58 0.26
N GLY A 86 10.54 0.09 1.13
CA GLY A 86 10.44 -0.20 2.57
C GLY A 86 9.42 -1.30 2.91
N ILE A 87 9.06 -2.13 1.92
CA ILE A 87 8.18 -3.28 2.09
C ILE A 87 9.07 -4.50 2.28
N PRO A 88 8.74 -5.43 3.19
CA PRO A 88 9.43 -6.69 3.33
C PRO A 88 9.53 -7.47 2.00
N THR A 89 10.71 -7.45 1.39
CA THR A 89 11.14 -8.33 0.29
C THR A 89 12.23 -9.28 0.79
N ALA A 90 12.51 -10.33 0.01
CA ALA A 90 13.59 -11.28 0.30
C ALA A 90 14.96 -10.59 0.48
N ASP A 91 15.22 -9.52 -0.27
CA ASP A 91 16.49 -8.78 -0.20
C ASP A 91 16.57 -7.84 1.02
N SER A 92 15.44 -7.24 1.41
CA SER A 92 15.42 -6.23 2.49
C SER A 92 15.53 -6.84 3.89
N LEU A 93 15.21 -8.12 4.04
CA LEU A 93 15.14 -8.83 5.32
C LEU A 93 15.70 -10.25 5.15
N PRO A 94 17.00 -10.47 5.44
CA PRO A 94 17.65 -11.79 5.29
C PRO A 94 16.95 -12.89 6.12
N LEU A 95 16.35 -12.52 7.25
CA LEU A 95 15.60 -13.42 8.13
C LEU A 95 14.19 -13.78 7.59
N LEU A 96 13.74 -13.14 6.51
CA LEU A 96 12.47 -13.39 5.82
C LEU A 96 12.63 -14.12 4.47
N GLN A 97 13.86 -14.51 4.09
CA GLN A 97 14.16 -15.29 2.87
C GLN A 97 13.37 -16.59 2.74
N SER A 98 12.68 -17.01 3.81
CA SER A 98 11.91 -18.25 3.90
C SER A 98 10.38 -18.07 3.95
N ARG A 99 9.82 -16.87 3.68
CA ARG A 99 8.35 -16.70 3.68
C ARG A 99 7.75 -16.59 2.28
N GLN A 100 6.86 -17.53 1.98
CA GLN A 100 5.95 -17.50 0.85
C GLN A 100 4.94 -16.37 1.02
N CYS A 101 4.54 -15.75 -0.10
CA CYS A 101 3.39 -14.87 -0.17
C CYS A 101 2.12 -15.64 0.20
N GLY A 102 1.06 -14.92 0.52
CA GLY A 102 -0.21 -15.54 0.83
C GLY A 102 -0.93 -16.24 -0.31
N CYS A 103 -0.45 -16.12 -1.54
CA CYS A 103 -0.90 -16.99 -2.63
C CYS A 103 -0.08 -18.29 -2.75
N GLY A 104 0.93 -18.51 -1.89
CA GLY A 104 1.82 -19.68 -1.92
C GLY A 104 3.10 -19.51 -2.76
N LEU A 105 3.23 -18.44 -3.54
CA LEU A 105 4.46 -18.16 -4.30
C LEU A 105 5.56 -17.57 -3.41
N ALA A 106 6.82 -17.88 -3.67
CA ALA A 106 7.94 -17.26 -2.99
C ALA A 106 7.93 -15.73 -3.21
N ILE A 107 8.20 -14.96 -2.16
CA ILE A 107 8.35 -13.51 -2.29
C ILE A 107 9.69 -13.27 -3.00
N GLY A 108 9.64 -12.80 -4.24
CA GLY A 108 10.83 -12.44 -5.01
C GLY A 108 11.55 -11.19 -4.47
N PRO A 109 12.64 -10.77 -5.14
CA PRO A 109 13.40 -9.58 -4.74
C PRO A 109 12.58 -8.29 -4.90
N THR A 110 11.58 -8.29 -5.78
CA THR A 110 10.74 -7.14 -6.06
C THR A 110 9.40 -7.19 -5.34
N ARG A 111 8.83 -6.01 -5.10
CA ARG A 111 7.47 -5.82 -4.55
C ARG A 111 6.34 -5.96 -5.57
N ILE A 112 6.63 -6.27 -6.85
CA ILE A 112 5.60 -6.38 -7.90
C ILE A 112 4.58 -7.46 -7.54
N HIS A 113 5.06 -8.61 -7.08
CA HIS A 113 4.18 -9.70 -6.72
C HIS A 113 3.14 -9.27 -5.68
N LEU A 114 3.58 -8.61 -4.61
CA LEU A 114 2.72 -8.26 -3.48
C LEU A 114 1.58 -7.29 -3.80
N TYR A 115 1.75 -6.40 -4.79
CA TYR A 115 0.78 -5.32 -5.08
C TYR A 115 0.20 -5.36 -6.49
N HIS A 116 0.68 -6.27 -7.33
CA HIS A 116 0.19 -6.44 -8.68
C HIS A 116 -0.03 -7.92 -8.97
N GLN A 117 1.01 -8.75 -9.08
CA GLN A 117 0.87 -10.11 -9.65
C GLN A 117 0.30 -11.19 -8.69
N CYS A 118 0.08 -10.89 -7.41
CA CYS A 118 -0.40 -11.88 -6.45
C CYS A 118 -1.85 -12.27 -6.73
N ALA A 119 -2.14 -13.57 -6.70
CA ALA A 119 -3.49 -14.10 -6.91
C ALA A 119 -4.52 -13.56 -5.90
N ILE A 120 -4.07 -13.12 -4.72
CA ILE A 120 -4.95 -12.47 -3.72
C ILE A 120 -5.42 -11.09 -4.20
N VAL A 121 -4.54 -10.29 -4.81
CA VAL A 121 -4.81 -8.88 -5.13
C VAL A 121 -5.28 -8.66 -6.56
N GLN A 122 -4.97 -9.59 -7.47
CA GLN A 122 -5.37 -9.55 -8.88
C GLN A 122 -6.88 -9.34 -9.08
N PRO A 123 -7.79 -10.01 -8.33
CA PRO A 123 -9.22 -9.75 -8.44
C PRO A 123 -9.62 -8.29 -8.21
N THR A 124 -8.97 -7.59 -7.27
CA THR A 124 -9.24 -6.17 -7.02
C THR A 124 -8.78 -5.29 -8.18
N TRP A 125 -7.63 -5.59 -8.79
CA TRP A 125 -7.19 -4.89 -10.01
C TRP A 125 -8.14 -5.13 -11.18
N LEU A 126 -8.60 -6.37 -11.36
CA LEU A 126 -9.55 -6.73 -12.40
C LEU A 126 -10.89 -6.04 -12.19
N ALA A 127 -11.41 -5.95 -10.97
CA ALA A 127 -12.63 -5.22 -10.66
C ALA A 127 -12.52 -3.73 -11.00
N VAL A 128 -11.40 -3.09 -10.65
CA VAL A 128 -11.14 -1.68 -10.98
C VAL A 128 -11.01 -1.49 -12.50
N GLN A 129 -10.36 -2.42 -13.20
CA GLN A 129 -10.27 -2.38 -14.66
C GLN A 129 -11.64 -2.58 -15.32
N GLN A 130 -12.44 -3.53 -14.82
CA GLN A 130 -13.78 -3.83 -15.33
C GLN A 130 -14.68 -2.60 -15.21
N GLN A 131 -14.71 -1.96 -14.03
CA GLN A 131 -15.45 -0.71 -13.82
C GLN A 131 -15.07 0.38 -14.83
N LEU A 132 -13.77 0.53 -15.12
CA LEU A 132 -13.30 1.50 -16.11
C LEU A 132 -13.70 1.13 -17.56
N CYS A 133 -13.65 -0.16 -17.90
CA CYS A 133 -14.03 -0.66 -19.20
C CYS A 133 -15.52 -0.47 -19.45
N ASP A 134 -16.37 -0.75 -18.46
CA ASP A 134 -17.82 -0.61 -18.55
C ASP A 134 -18.22 0.87 -18.71
N ASP A 135 -17.70 1.76 -17.86
CA ASP A 135 -18.02 3.19 -17.89
C ASP A 135 -17.52 3.91 -19.15
N PHE A 136 -16.40 3.47 -19.72
CA PHE A 136 -15.82 4.09 -20.91
C PHE A 136 -16.11 3.33 -22.20
N SER A 137 -16.80 2.19 -22.12
CA SER A 137 -17.06 1.29 -23.24
C SER A 137 -15.78 0.91 -24.00
N ILE A 138 -14.68 0.71 -23.26
CA ILE A 138 -13.37 0.36 -23.81
C ILE A 138 -13.19 -1.17 -23.70
N PRO A 139 -12.88 -1.88 -24.79
CA PRO A 139 -12.67 -3.33 -24.74
C PRO A 139 -11.48 -3.70 -23.84
N THR A 140 -11.67 -4.73 -23.04
CA THR A 140 -10.60 -5.43 -22.30
C THR A 140 -9.69 -6.13 -23.33
N PRO A 141 -8.34 -6.12 -23.22
CA PRO A 141 -7.50 -5.86 -22.06
C PRO A 141 -6.51 -4.67 -22.18
N GLY A 142 -6.01 -4.17 -21.03
CA GLY A 142 -4.80 -3.35 -20.96
C GLY A 142 -4.98 -1.88 -20.61
N LEU A 143 -6.20 -1.44 -20.30
CA LEU A 143 -6.46 -0.08 -19.83
C LEU A 143 -5.75 0.22 -18.50
N LEU A 144 -5.78 -0.73 -17.56
CA LEU A 144 -5.15 -0.56 -16.26
C LEU A 144 -3.73 -1.15 -16.24
N GLN A 145 -2.76 -0.34 -15.84
CA GLN A 145 -1.35 -0.72 -15.78
C GLN A 145 -0.78 -0.28 -14.44
N ARG A 146 0.38 -0.83 -14.07
CA ARG A 146 1.09 -0.47 -12.83
C ARG A 146 1.27 1.03 -12.68
N ARG A 147 1.65 1.73 -13.75
CA ARG A 147 1.79 3.20 -13.75
C ARG A 147 0.52 3.95 -13.40
N HIS A 148 -0.64 3.38 -13.69
CA HIS A 148 -1.90 4.03 -13.41
C HIS A 148 -2.18 4.06 -11.90
N ILE A 149 -1.89 2.97 -11.19
CA ILE A 149 -2.03 2.91 -9.72
C ILE A 149 -0.80 3.48 -9.02
N TRP A 150 0.40 2.98 -9.32
CA TRP A 150 1.60 3.29 -8.55
C TRP A 150 2.10 4.74 -8.75
N MET A 151 1.84 5.34 -9.92
CA MET A 151 2.14 6.76 -10.18
C MET A 151 0.88 7.64 -10.19
N GLY A 152 -0.29 7.08 -9.88
CA GLY A 152 -1.58 7.77 -9.98
C GLY A 152 -1.80 8.42 -11.34
N ILE A 153 -1.24 7.87 -12.43
CA ILE A 153 -1.49 8.40 -13.77
C ILE A 153 -2.88 7.95 -14.17
N ARG A 154 -3.76 8.88 -14.52
CA ARG A 154 -5.11 8.51 -14.97
C ARG A 154 -5.03 7.65 -16.24
N PRO A 155 -5.69 6.47 -16.27
CA PRO A 155 -5.76 5.65 -17.47
C PRO A 155 -6.59 6.30 -18.60
N HIS A 156 -7.48 7.25 -18.26
CA HIS A 156 -8.35 7.92 -19.22
C HIS A 156 -8.52 9.41 -18.88
N PRO A 157 -8.55 10.34 -19.85
CA PRO A 157 -8.64 11.78 -19.61
C PRO A 157 -9.93 12.23 -18.91
N ARG A 158 -11.04 11.47 -19.05
CA ARG A 158 -12.32 11.74 -18.38
C ARG A 158 -12.30 11.52 -16.87
N LEU A 159 -11.31 10.80 -16.33
CA LEU A 159 -11.19 10.59 -14.89
C LEU A 159 -10.75 11.87 -14.21
N HIS A 160 -11.28 12.17 -13.03
CA HIS A 160 -10.76 13.30 -12.25
C HIS A 160 -9.47 12.90 -11.54
N GLN A 161 -8.40 13.71 -11.64
CA GLN A 161 -7.08 13.35 -11.11
C GLN A 161 -7.10 13.14 -9.59
N GLY A 162 -7.83 13.99 -8.87
CA GLY A 162 -7.92 13.89 -7.42
C GLY A 162 -8.66 12.62 -6.94
N ILE A 163 -9.70 12.20 -7.66
CA ILE A 163 -10.42 10.96 -7.35
C ILE A 163 -9.55 9.76 -7.70
N TRP A 164 -8.87 9.80 -8.84
CA TRP A 164 -7.97 8.72 -9.23
C TRP A 164 -6.81 8.52 -8.25
N ASP A 165 -6.24 9.61 -7.71
CA ASP A 165 -5.22 9.51 -6.66
C ASP A 165 -5.79 8.76 -5.42
N ILE A 166 -7.04 9.03 -5.02
CA ILE A 166 -7.72 8.34 -3.90
C ILE A 166 -7.94 6.86 -4.22
N VAL A 167 -8.43 6.54 -5.42
CA VAL A 167 -8.62 5.15 -5.89
C VAL A 167 -7.30 4.38 -5.83
N ALA A 168 -6.21 4.98 -6.33
CA ALA A 168 -4.89 4.37 -6.29
C ALA A 168 -4.39 4.12 -4.86
N ILE A 169 -4.54 5.10 -3.96
CA ILE A 169 -4.13 4.99 -2.55
C ILE A 169 -4.93 3.89 -1.85
N LYS A 170 -6.26 3.89 -1.99
CA LYS A 170 -7.14 2.91 -1.33
C LYS A 170 -6.96 1.50 -1.89
N LEU A 171 -6.69 1.35 -3.19
CA LEU A 171 -6.35 0.05 -3.78
C LEU A 171 -5.04 -0.51 -3.18
N LEU A 172 -3.98 0.31 -3.10
CA LEU A 172 -2.73 -0.13 -2.47
C LEU A 172 -2.92 -0.49 -0.99
N ALA A 173 -3.70 0.30 -0.25
CA ALA A 173 -4.03 0.04 1.14
C ALA A 173 -4.78 -1.29 1.34
N ALA A 174 -5.78 -1.57 0.50
CA ALA A 174 -6.52 -2.82 0.50
C ALA A 174 -5.58 -4.02 0.22
N CYS A 175 -4.70 -3.91 -0.78
CA CYS A 175 -3.70 -4.96 -1.07
C CYS A 175 -2.81 -5.26 0.14
N GLU A 176 -2.35 -4.23 0.86
CA GLU A 176 -1.54 -4.41 2.07
C GLU A 176 -2.34 -5.05 3.21
N SER A 177 -3.59 -4.64 3.41
CA SER A 177 -4.46 -5.19 4.44
C SER A 177 -4.78 -6.66 4.15
N GLY A 178 -5.14 -7.02 2.93
CA GLY A 178 -5.29 -8.40 2.47
C GLY A 178 -4.08 -9.27 2.77
N ARG A 179 -2.88 -8.75 2.51
CA ARG A 179 -1.61 -9.42 2.82
C ARG A 179 -1.43 -9.64 4.33
N LYS A 180 -1.73 -8.64 5.16
CA LYS A 180 -1.64 -8.76 6.64
C LYS A 180 -2.66 -9.74 7.19
N ASN A 181 -3.92 -9.60 6.78
CA ASN A 181 -5.03 -10.49 7.15
C ASN A 181 -4.74 -11.95 6.82
N TRP A 182 -4.10 -12.21 5.67
CA TRP A 182 -3.61 -13.53 5.33
C TRP A 182 -2.62 -14.08 6.36
N PHE A 183 -1.56 -13.33 6.67
CA PHE A 183 -0.53 -13.79 7.60
C PHE A 183 -1.13 -14.12 8.97
N ASP A 184 -2.05 -13.30 9.46
CA ASP A 184 -2.74 -13.53 10.71
C ASP A 184 -3.61 -14.80 10.68
N ARG A 185 -4.32 -15.06 9.57
CA ARG A 185 -5.13 -16.27 9.40
C ARG A 185 -4.28 -17.54 9.37
N VAL A 186 -3.17 -17.54 8.63
CA VAL A 186 -2.24 -18.68 8.58
C VAL A 186 -1.63 -18.97 9.93
N LEU A 187 -1.16 -17.93 10.63
CA LEU A 187 -0.59 -18.08 11.98
C LEU A 187 -1.61 -18.68 12.95
N LYS A 188 -2.87 -18.22 12.91
CA LYS A 188 -3.97 -18.79 13.70
C LYS A 188 -4.23 -20.27 13.37
N LEU A 189 -4.26 -20.65 12.09
CA LEU A 189 -4.44 -22.04 11.66
C LEU A 189 -3.28 -22.95 12.06
N GLN A 190 -2.04 -22.46 11.97
CA GLN A 190 -0.85 -23.18 12.43
C GLN A 190 -0.87 -23.39 13.95
N HIS A 191 -1.25 -22.37 14.73
CA HIS A 191 -1.36 -22.51 16.18
C HIS A 191 -2.49 -23.49 16.58
N ALA A 192 -3.63 -23.47 15.86
CA ALA A 192 -4.75 -24.38 16.12
C ALA A 192 -4.40 -25.84 15.82
N THR A 193 -3.70 -26.11 14.71
CA THR A 193 -3.26 -27.46 14.33
C THR A 193 -2.24 -28.03 15.30
N VAL A 194 -1.26 -27.24 15.75
CA VAL A 194 -0.30 -27.65 16.80
C VAL A 194 -1.01 -27.93 18.13
N SER A 195 -1.97 -27.07 18.50
CA SER A 195 -2.78 -27.25 19.72
C SER A 195 -3.64 -28.51 19.67
N ALA A 196 -4.25 -28.81 18.51
CA ALA A 196 -5.03 -30.03 18.30
C ALA A 196 -4.15 -31.29 18.32
N ALA A 197 -2.96 -31.26 17.72
CA ALA A 197 -1.99 -32.35 17.77
C ALA A 197 -1.52 -32.63 19.21
N ARG A 198 -1.26 -31.59 20.00
CA ARG A 198 -0.88 -31.72 21.42
C ARG A 198 -2.00 -32.32 22.27
N ARG A 199 -3.28 -32.00 21.99
CA ARG A 199 -4.43 -32.61 22.66
C ARG A 199 -4.60 -34.09 22.30
N ARG A 200 -4.33 -34.49 21.05
CA ARG A 200 -4.39 -35.91 20.63
C ARG A 200 -3.23 -36.74 21.16
N GLY A 201 -2.04 -36.16 21.36
CA GLY A 201 -0.87 -36.83 21.95
C GLY A 201 -0.83 -36.87 23.49
N GLY A 202 -1.80 -36.25 24.18
CA GLY A 202 -1.88 -36.21 25.64
C GLY A 202 -2.51 -37.44 26.30
N GLY A 203 -2.94 -38.44 25.52
CA GLY A 203 -3.55 -39.67 26.01
C GLY A 203 -2.62 -40.87 25.83
N ARG A 204 -2.02 -41.33 26.94
CA ARG A 204 -1.30 -42.62 27.13
C ARG A 204 0.07 -42.74 26.46
N GLY A 205 1.12 -42.82 27.30
CA GLY A 205 2.40 -43.35 26.88
C GLY A 205 3.59 -42.76 27.63
N ARG A 206 3.90 -43.31 28.81
CA ARG A 206 5.18 -43.12 29.50
C ARG A 206 6.25 -43.86 28.68
N ALA A 207 6.72 -43.26 27.59
CA ALA A 207 7.83 -43.77 26.78
C ALA A 207 8.93 -42.71 26.68
N ARG A 208 10.12 -43.14 27.05
CA ARG A 208 11.38 -42.40 27.17
C ARG A 208 11.71 -41.69 25.85
N SER A 209 11.51 -40.37 25.79
CA SER A 209 11.75 -39.59 24.57
C SER A 209 13.18 -39.05 24.56
N SER A 210 14.00 -39.59 23.66
CA SER A 210 15.21 -38.95 23.16
C SER A 210 14.85 -37.54 22.66
N ARG A 211 15.53 -36.53 23.21
CA ARG A 211 15.52 -35.15 22.68
C ARG A 211 16.22 -35.16 21.32
N THR A 212 15.44 -35.20 20.26
CA THR A 212 15.87 -34.67 18.96
C THR A 212 15.10 -33.37 18.76
N THR A 213 15.72 -32.27 19.19
CA THR A 213 15.29 -30.89 18.96
C THR A 213 15.49 -30.52 17.49
N GLY A 214 14.76 -31.19 16.59
CA GLY A 214 14.57 -30.73 15.22
C GLY A 214 13.34 -29.84 15.20
N SER A 215 13.51 -28.53 15.08
CA SER A 215 12.40 -27.62 14.77
C SER A 215 11.75 -28.09 13.47
N ILE A 216 10.59 -28.76 13.56
CA ILE A 216 9.76 -29.08 12.40
C ILE A 216 9.11 -27.76 11.97
N HIS A 217 9.89 -26.88 11.35
CA HIS A 217 9.35 -25.83 10.50
C HIS A 217 8.79 -26.50 9.25
N ARG A 218 7.59 -27.09 9.36
CA ARG A 218 6.81 -27.39 8.16
C ARG A 218 6.56 -26.06 7.46
N PRO A 219 6.94 -25.90 6.17
CA PRO A 219 6.54 -24.72 5.43
C PRO A 219 5.01 -24.60 5.51
N PRO A 220 4.46 -23.38 5.63
CA PRO A 220 3.01 -23.19 5.56
C PRO A 220 2.48 -23.91 4.32
N MET A 221 1.41 -24.69 4.48
CA MET A 221 0.72 -25.30 3.36
C MET A 221 0.38 -24.21 2.34
N ALA A 222 0.69 -24.43 1.06
CA ALA A 222 0.25 -23.52 0.02
C ALA A 222 -1.29 -23.39 0.10
N PRO A 223 -1.85 -22.16 0.02
CA PRO A 223 -3.28 -21.96 0.13
C PRO A 223 -4.02 -22.70 -0.98
N GLY A 224 -5.12 -23.36 -0.64
CA GLY A 224 -6.06 -23.85 -1.64
C GLY A 224 -6.81 -22.71 -2.34
N PRO A 225 -7.34 -22.93 -3.56
CA PRO A 225 -8.05 -21.90 -4.35
C PRO A 225 -9.20 -21.22 -3.60
N ALA A 226 -9.98 -21.98 -2.81
CA ALA A 226 -11.09 -21.43 -2.02
C ALA A 226 -10.64 -20.40 -0.98
N MET A 227 -9.45 -20.61 -0.41
CA MET A 227 -8.88 -19.72 0.58
C MET A 227 -8.34 -18.43 -0.07
N ILE A 228 -7.71 -18.55 -1.25
CA ILE A 228 -7.31 -17.39 -2.06
C ILE A 228 -8.55 -16.57 -2.40
N ALA A 229 -9.60 -17.19 -2.92
CA ALA A 229 -10.86 -16.53 -3.24
C ALA A 229 -11.47 -15.80 -2.04
N SER A 230 -11.52 -16.44 -0.86
CA SER A 230 -12.03 -15.82 0.37
C SER A 230 -11.24 -14.57 0.76
N VAL A 231 -9.91 -14.60 0.68
CA VAL A 231 -9.09 -13.43 1.03
C VAL A 231 -9.19 -12.34 -0.03
N SER A 232 -9.22 -12.70 -1.31
CA SER A 232 -9.45 -11.75 -2.41
C SER A 232 -10.76 -10.98 -2.24
N GLN A 233 -11.83 -11.64 -1.80
CA GLN A 233 -13.10 -10.98 -1.51
C GLN A 233 -12.97 -9.97 -0.36
N VAL A 234 -12.18 -10.28 0.68
CA VAL A 234 -11.88 -9.31 1.76
C VAL A 234 -11.12 -8.11 1.21
N VAL A 235 -10.11 -8.32 0.34
CA VAL A 235 -9.34 -7.22 -0.28
C VAL A 235 -10.26 -6.32 -1.11
N LEU A 236 -11.13 -6.91 -1.92
CA LEU A 236 -12.08 -6.18 -2.74
C LEU A 236 -13.08 -5.39 -1.89
N ALA A 237 -13.62 -6.00 -0.83
CA ALA A 237 -14.52 -5.34 0.10
C ALA A 237 -13.84 -4.17 0.84
N GLU A 238 -12.59 -4.34 1.29
CA GLU A 238 -11.82 -3.27 1.92
C GLU A 238 -11.56 -2.10 0.98
N PHE A 239 -11.32 -2.36 -0.31
CA PHE A 239 -11.18 -1.32 -1.31
C PHE A 239 -12.45 -0.46 -1.43
N TRP A 240 -13.61 -1.09 -1.65
CA TRP A 240 -14.88 -0.38 -1.79
C TRP A 240 -15.33 0.30 -0.49
N SER A 241 -15.12 -0.36 0.66
CA SER A 241 -15.38 0.22 1.98
C SER A 241 -14.53 1.47 2.20
N GLY A 242 -13.26 1.48 1.77
CA GLY A 242 -12.38 2.63 1.90
C GLY A 242 -12.80 3.83 1.03
N LEU A 243 -13.40 3.59 -0.13
CA LEU A 243 -14.02 4.65 -0.95
C LEU A 243 -15.30 5.18 -0.31
N THR A 244 -16.13 4.28 0.22
CA THR A 244 -17.39 4.62 0.91
C THR A 244 -17.13 5.47 2.15
N GLU A 245 -16.11 5.11 2.93
CA GLU A 245 -15.67 5.88 4.10
C GLU A 245 -15.31 7.32 3.69
N ILE A 246 -14.46 7.51 2.68
CA ILE A 246 -14.08 8.85 2.20
C ILE A 246 -15.29 9.65 1.72
N ALA A 247 -16.20 9.02 0.97
CA ALA A 247 -17.41 9.67 0.48
C ALA A 247 -18.30 10.13 1.65
N SER A 248 -18.44 9.28 2.68
CA SER A 248 -19.30 9.55 3.84
C SER A 248 -18.74 10.60 4.81
N LEU A 249 -17.40 10.72 4.92
CA LEU A 249 -16.75 11.65 5.84
C LEU A 249 -16.85 13.13 5.41
N GLY A 250 -17.28 13.43 4.18
CA GLY A 250 -17.38 14.83 3.70
C GLY A 250 -16.02 15.53 3.58
N VAL A 251 -14.93 14.79 3.51
CA VAL A 251 -13.54 15.31 3.45
C VAL A 251 -13.07 15.64 2.02
N LEU A 252 -13.90 15.33 1.01
CA LEU A 252 -13.61 15.62 -0.38
C LEU A 252 -13.76 17.14 -0.64
N PRO A 253 -12.83 17.76 -1.40
CA PRO A 253 -12.87 19.21 -1.64
C PRO A 253 -14.20 19.65 -2.27
N PRO A 254 -14.89 20.66 -1.72
CA PRO A 254 -16.16 21.15 -2.27
C PRO A 254 -16.05 21.62 -3.72
N ALA A 255 -14.89 22.18 -4.10
CA ALA A 255 -14.59 22.60 -5.46
C ALA A 255 -14.67 21.46 -6.50
N TRP A 256 -14.57 20.19 -6.06
CA TRP A 256 -14.67 19.05 -6.96
C TRP A 256 -16.10 18.80 -7.44
N LEU A 257 -17.13 19.25 -6.72
CA LEU A 257 -18.53 19.08 -7.11
C LEU A 257 -18.84 19.72 -8.47
N GLN A 258 -18.08 20.75 -8.86
CA GLN A 258 -18.29 21.48 -10.12
C GLN A 258 -17.51 20.90 -11.30
N VAL A 259 -16.48 20.08 -11.04
CA VAL A 259 -15.54 19.60 -12.08
C VAL A 259 -15.57 18.09 -12.27
N VAL A 260 -16.10 17.34 -11.30
CA VAL A 260 -16.24 15.88 -11.40
C VAL A 260 -17.53 15.56 -12.14
N PRO A 261 -17.47 14.71 -13.20
CA PRO A 261 -18.67 14.27 -13.89
C PRO A 261 -19.65 13.52 -12.97
N LEU A 262 -20.96 13.71 -13.16
CA LEU A 262 -22.01 12.99 -12.43
C LEU A 262 -21.95 11.46 -12.64
N ASN A 263 -21.32 11.02 -13.73
CA ASN A 263 -21.13 9.61 -14.10
C ASN A 263 -19.67 9.17 -13.91
N HIS A 264 -18.98 9.66 -12.89
CA HIS A 264 -17.61 9.20 -12.63
C HIS A 264 -17.61 7.77 -12.07
N PRO A 265 -16.74 6.85 -12.57
CA PRO A 265 -16.80 5.40 -12.31
C PRO A 265 -16.61 4.92 -10.87
N PHE A 266 -16.31 5.80 -9.93
CA PHE A 266 -15.91 5.39 -8.58
C PHE A 266 -16.55 6.28 -7.53
N LEU A 267 -16.41 7.59 -7.71
CA LEU A 267 -16.98 8.61 -6.83
C LEU A 267 -17.60 9.69 -7.69
N HIS A 268 -18.88 9.95 -7.47
CA HIS A 268 -19.61 11.01 -8.15
C HIS A 268 -20.45 11.80 -7.14
N PRO A 269 -20.73 13.09 -7.42
CA PRO A 269 -21.64 13.86 -6.58
C PRO A 269 -23.07 13.32 -6.71
N ASP A 270 -23.80 13.27 -5.60
CA ASP A 270 -25.24 12.98 -5.65
C ASP A 270 -25.98 14.12 -6.36
N SER A 271 -26.85 13.74 -7.30
CA SER A 271 -27.76 14.65 -8.02
C SER A 271 -28.71 15.43 -7.10
N THR A 272 -29.04 14.89 -5.91
CA THR A 272 -30.06 15.48 -5.03
C THR A 272 -29.51 16.17 -3.78
N ARG A 273 -28.24 15.92 -3.43
CA ARG A 273 -27.63 16.39 -2.19
C ARG A 273 -26.15 16.71 -2.44
N SER A 274 -25.59 17.70 -1.74
CA SER A 274 -24.17 18.07 -1.82
C SER A 274 -23.21 17.07 -1.16
N HIS A 275 -23.45 15.76 -1.32
CA HIS A 275 -22.59 14.69 -0.80
C HIS A 275 -22.08 13.80 -1.94
N TRP A 276 -21.11 12.95 -1.62
CA TRP A 276 -20.46 12.05 -2.56
C TRP A 276 -21.02 10.65 -2.42
N VAL A 277 -21.16 9.97 -3.56
CA VAL A 277 -21.66 8.59 -3.64
C VAL A 277 -20.61 7.73 -4.35
N VAL A 278 -20.47 6.50 -3.88
CA VAL A 278 -19.64 5.48 -4.54
C VAL A 278 -20.48 4.82 -5.61
N SER A 279 -19.96 4.71 -6.82
CA SER A 279 -20.60 3.91 -7.87
C SER A 279 -20.67 2.46 -7.39
N SER A 280 -21.88 1.92 -7.26
CA SER A 280 -22.10 0.57 -6.71
C SER A 280 -21.38 -0.48 -7.55
N TYR A 281 -20.67 -1.37 -6.87
CA TYR A 281 -20.15 -2.61 -7.44
C TYR A 281 -21.23 -3.69 -7.24
N GLU A 282 -22.00 -3.98 -8.29
CA GLU A 282 -22.88 -5.17 -8.36
C GLU A 282 -22.13 -6.36 -8.95
#